data_AF-A0AA85ASW3-F1
#
_entry.id   AF-A0AA85ASW3-F1
#
_cell.length_a   1.000
_cell.length_b   1.000
_cell.length_c   1.000
_cell.angle_alpha   90.00
_cell.angle_beta   90.00
_cell.angle_gamma   90.00
#
_symmetry.space_group_name_H-M   'P 1'
#
loop_
_entity.id
_entity.type
_entity.pdbx_description
1 polymer ?
#
loop_
_entity_poly.entity_id
_entity_poly.type
_entity_poly.pdbx_seq_one_letter_code
_entity_poly.pdbx_strand_id
1 'polypeptide(L)'
;MTSSFYLRYYVGHKGKFGHEFLEFEFRPEGKLRYANNSNYKNDTMIRKEAYVSPSVMEELKRIVLESDIMSEDDASWPVPDRVGRQELEIVCGDEHISFTTSKIGSLIDITNSKVSIENYSI
;
A
#
# COMPACT_ATOMS: atom_id res chain seq x y z
N MET A 1 18.28 4.49 19.70
CA MET A 1 17.92 5.23 18.47
C MET A 1 16.57 4.69 18.03
N THR A 2 15.55 5.54 17.89
CA THR A 2 14.25 5.12 17.34
C THR A 2 14.49 4.66 15.90
N SER A 3 14.26 3.38 15.61
CA SER A 3 14.45 2.86 14.25
C SER A 3 13.51 3.61 13.29
N SER A 4 14.02 3.99 12.11
CA SER A 4 13.23 4.69 11.11
C SER A 4 12.01 3.85 10.72
N PHE A 5 10.85 4.47 10.57
CA PHE A 5 9.64 3.83 10.07
C PHE A 5 8.99 4.74 9.01
N TYR A 6 8.77 4.18 7.83
CA TYR A 6 8.10 4.82 6.70
C TYR A 6 7.13 3.83 6.09
N LEU A 7 5.95 4.31 5.70
CA LEU A 7 4.99 3.50 4.95
C LEU A 7 4.27 4.37 3.94
N ARG A 8 4.21 3.91 2.69
CA ARG A 8 3.39 4.51 1.64
C ARG A 8 2.60 3.43 0.92
N TYR A 9 1.33 3.70 0.71
CA TYR A 9 0.47 2.87 -0.11
C TYR A 9 -0.22 3.71 -1.17
N TYR A 10 -0.19 3.22 -2.40
CA TYR A 10 -0.88 3.81 -3.54
C TYR A 10 -1.74 2.73 -4.20
N VAL A 11 -2.96 3.11 -4.59
CA VAL A 11 -3.77 2.33 -5.52
C VAL A 11 -4.44 3.27 -6.50
N GLY A 12 -4.38 2.94 -7.79
CA GLY A 12 -5.01 3.77 -8.79
C GLY A 12 -5.11 3.11 -10.15
N HIS A 13 -5.90 3.72 -11.01
CA HIS A 13 -6.07 3.29 -12.39
C HIS A 13 -6.38 4.47 -13.30
N LYS A 14 -6.10 4.31 -14.59
CA LYS A 14 -6.46 5.30 -15.61
C LYS A 14 -7.63 4.76 -16.43
N GLY A 15 -8.83 5.18 -16.05
CA GLY A 15 -10.07 4.81 -16.73
C GLY A 15 -10.46 5.79 -17.84
N LYS A 16 -11.63 5.54 -18.44
CA LYS A 16 -12.24 6.44 -19.45
C LYS A 16 -12.43 7.88 -18.95
N PHE A 17 -12.60 8.04 -17.63
CA PHE A 17 -12.90 9.31 -16.99
C PHE A 17 -11.67 9.98 -16.35
N GLY A 18 -10.46 9.52 -16.68
CA GLY A 18 -9.22 10.08 -16.16
C GLY A 18 -8.53 9.18 -15.13
N HIS A 19 -7.66 9.78 -14.33
CA HIS A 19 -6.86 9.05 -13.34
C HIS A 19 -7.53 9.11 -11.97
N GLU A 20 -7.99 7.96 -11.49
CA GLU A 20 -8.51 7.80 -10.15
C GLU A 20 -7.51 7.06 -9.26
N PHE A 21 -7.27 7.60 -8.07
CA PHE A 21 -6.33 6.99 -7.13
C PHE A 21 -6.62 7.36 -5.66
N LEU A 22 -6.09 6.53 -4.78
CA LEU A 22 -5.98 6.72 -3.35
C LEU A 22 -4.51 6.53 -2.98
N GLU A 23 -3.95 7.47 -2.21
CA GLU A 23 -2.59 7.37 -1.68
C GLU A 23 -2.56 7.85 -0.24
N PHE A 24 -1.82 7.13 0.61
CA PHE A 24 -1.45 7.63 1.93
C PHE A 24 0.00 7.32 2.26
N GLU A 25 0.61 8.20 3.05
CA GLU A 25 2.01 8.14 3.47
C GLU A 25 2.12 8.48 4.95
N PHE A 26 2.82 7.64 5.72
CA PHE A 26 3.27 7.89 7.07
C PHE A 26 4.78 8.12 7.07
N ARG A 27 5.19 9.33 7.48
CA ARG A 27 6.61 9.71 7.57
C ARG A 27 7.21 9.41 8.94
N PRO A 28 8.54 9.28 9.08
CA PRO A 28 9.20 8.98 10.35
C PRO A 28 8.85 9.95 11.48
N GLU A 29 8.57 11.22 11.17
CA GLU A 29 8.15 12.25 12.13
C GLU A 29 6.67 12.16 12.57
N GLY A 30 5.93 11.14 12.14
CA GLY A 30 4.50 10.97 12.46
C GLY A 30 3.57 11.78 11.58
N LYS A 31 4.06 12.36 10.48
CA LYS A 31 3.23 13.08 9.51
C LYS A 31 2.48 12.09 8.61
N LEU A 32 1.16 12.07 8.72
CA LEU A 32 0.25 11.40 7.80
C LEU A 32 -0.11 12.35 6.65
N ARG A 33 0.04 11.89 5.41
CA ARG A 33 -0.43 12.57 4.21
C ARG A 33 -1.40 11.65 3.49
N TYR A 34 -2.54 12.19 3.07
CA TYR A 34 -3.60 11.48 2.39
C TYR A 34 -4.01 12.24 1.14
N ALA A 35 -4.12 11.53 0.02
CA ALA A 35 -4.65 12.03 -1.23
C ALA A 35 -5.67 11.04 -1.79
N ASN A 36 -6.83 11.55 -2.19
CA ASN A 36 -7.84 10.76 -2.90
C ASN A 36 -8.38 11.58 -4.06
N ASN A 37 -8.25 11.03 -5.26
CA ASN A 37 -8.82 11.58 -6.47
C ASN A 37 -9.82 10.58 -7.04
N SER A 38 -11.10 10.76 -6.75
CA SER A 38 -12.21 10.05 -7.38
C SER A 38 -12.92 11.01 -8.32
N ASN A 39 -13.03 10.67 -9.60
CA ASN A 39 -13.71 11.52 -10.60
C ASN A 39 -15.24 11.36 -10.56
N TYR A 40 -15.76 10.88 -9.42
CA TYR A 40 -17.18 10.70 -9.20
C TYR A 40 -17.86 12.06 -9.00
N LYS A 41 -18.83 12.40 -9.86
CA LYS A 41 -19.68 13.60 -9.76
C LYS A 41 -18.93 14.94 -9.67
N ASN A 42 -17.82 15.10 -10.39
CA ASN A 42 -16.98 16.32 -10.38
C ASN A 42 -16.40 16.65 -9.00
N ASP A 43 -16.14 15.64 -8.16
CA ASP A 43 -15.52 15.88 -6.88
C ASP A 43 -14.11 16.46 -7.07
N THR A 44 -13.73 17.35 -6.16
CA THR A 44 -12.37 17.91 -6.13
C THR A 44 -11.47 16.98 -5.36
N MET A 45 -10.27 16.73 -5.88
CA MET A 45 -9.24 15.91 -5.23
C MET A 45 -9.09 16.28 -3.74
N ILE A 46 -9.28 15.30 -2.86
CA ILE A 46 -9.14 15.45 -1.42
C ILE A 46 -7.66 15.31 -1.07
N ARG A 47 -7.12 16.32 -0.37
CA ARG A 47 -5.78 16.27 0.22
C ARG A 47 -5.86 16.66 1.68
N LYS A 48 -5.31 15.83 2.55
CA LYS A 48 -5.27 16.05 4.00
C LYS A 48 -3.90 15.71 4.53
N GLU A 49 -3.45 16.49 5.51
CA GLU A 49 -2.25 16.21 6.26
C GLU A 49 -2.56 16.37 7.76
N ALA A 50 -1.99 15.49 8.57
CA ALA A 50 -2.11 15.54 10.03
C ALA A 50 -0.85 14.94 10.66
N TYR A 51 -0.60 15.25 11.93
CA TYR A 51 0.37 14.52 12.74
C TYR A 51 -0.39 13.52 13.60
N VAL A 52 0.09 12.28 13.62
CA VAL A 52 -0.44 11.22 14.49
C VAL A 52 0.41 11.09 15.75
N SER A 53 -0.17 10.50 16.79
CA SER A 53 0.58 10.23 18.02
C SER A 53 1.61 9.11 17.79
N PRO A 54 2.66 9.03 18.63
CA PRO A 54 3.61 7.93 18.59
C PRO A 54 2.95 6.56 18.68
N SER A 55 1.89 6.40 19.48
CA SER A 55 1.16 5.13 19.62
C SER A 55 0.54 4.64 18.30
N VAL A 56 0.12 5.55 17.41
CA VAL A 56 -0.38 5.16 16.07
C VAL A 56 0.76 4.64 15.21
N MET A 57 1.95 5.25 15.30
CA MET A 57 3.13 4.81 14.56
C MET A 57 3.64 3.45 15.05
N GLU A 58 3.65 3.24 16.37
CA GLU A 58 4.00 1.95 16.99
C GLU A 58 3.05 0.84 16.57
N GLU A 59 1.74 1.13 16.53
CA GLU A 59 0.74 0.16 16.11
C GLU A 59 0.83 -0.18 14.61
N LEU A 60 1.08 0.81 13.75
CA LEU A 60 1.35 0.56 12.33
C LEU A 60 2.56 -0.37 12.16
N LYS A 61 3.64 -0.10 12.90
CA LYS A 61 4.84 -0.93 12.88
C LYS A 61 4.53 -2.36 13.37
N ARG A 62 3.74 -2.51 14.44
CA ARG A 62 3.31 -3.82 14.94
C ARG A 62 2.56 -4.62 13.88
N ILE A 63 1.60 -4.00 13.18
CA ILE A 63 0.82 -4.65 12.11
C ILE A 63 1.73 -5.10 10.96
N VAL A 64 2.66 -4.25 10.52
CA VAL A 64 3.63 -4.59 9.45
C VAL A 64 4.46 -5.81 9.84
N LEU A 65 5.03 -5.82 11.06
CA LEU A 65 5.86 -6.92 11.53
C LEU A 65 5.07 -8.22 11.71
N GLU A 66 3.84 -8.14 12.23
CA GLU A 66 2.98 -9.33 12.41
C GLU A 66 2.46 -9.91 11.09
N SER A 67 2.35 -9.10 10.03
CA SER A 67 1.93 -9.58 8.72
C SER A 67 3.00 -10.35 7.95
N ASP A 68 4.25 -10.36 8.42
CA ASP A 68 5.43 -10.93 7.75
C ASP A 68 5.69 -10.38 6.32
N ILE A 69 5.04 -9.27 5.96
CA ILE A 69 5.11 -8.66 4.63
C ILE A 69 6.52 -8.22 4.22
N MET A 70 7.40 -7.98 5.21
CA MET A 70 8.80 -7.61 4.98
C MET A 70 9.64 -8.77 4.41
N SER A 71 9.17 -10.01 4.58
CA SER A 71 9.82 -11.23 4.08
C SER A 71 9.35 -11.64 2.68
N GLU A 72 8.37 -10.94 2.12
CA GLU A 72 7.77 -11.24 0.82
C GLU A 72 8.50 -10.61 -0.36
N ASP A 73 8.25 -11.13 -1.56
CA ASP A 73 8.81 -10.64 -2.83
C ASP A 73 7.74 -10.59 -3.93
N ASP A 74 7.75 -9.52 -4.72
CA ASP A 74 6.74 -9.27 -5.75
C ASP A 74 7.14 -9.78 -7.15
N ALA A 75 8.29 -10.45 -7.33
CA ALA A 75 8.77 -10.85 -8.65
C ALA A 75 7.82 -11.82 -9.38
N SER A 76 7.00 -12.55 -8.62
CA SER A 76 5.99 -13.47 -9.17
C SER A 76 4.57 -12.90 -9.18
N TRP A 77 4.37 -11.66 -8.72
CA TRP A 77 3.05 -11.04 -8.64
C TRP A 77 2.58 -10.55 -10.02
N PRO A 78 1.25 -10.42 -10.23
CA PRO A 78 0.72 -9.85 -11.46
C PRO A 78 1.23 -8.42 -11.70
N VAL A 79 1.85 -8.17 -12.85
CA VAL A 79 2.32 -6.82 -13.20
C VAL A 79 1.15 -5.85 -13.41
N PRO A 80 1.30 -4.54 -13.11
CA PRO A 80 0.27 -3.55 -13.33
C PRO A 80 -0.26 -3.53 -14.77
N ASP A 81 -1.56 -3.31 -14.92
CA ASP A 81 -2.23 -3.28 -16.22
C ASP A 81 -3.22 -2.11 -16.33
N ARG A 82 -4.11 -2.17 -17.34
CA ARG A 82 -5.15 -1.16 -17.55
C ARG A 82 -6.22 -1.12 -16.45
N VAL A 83 -6.42 -2.21 -15.71
CA VAL A 83 -7.40 -2.30 -14.62
C VAL A 83 -6.90 -1.54 -13.40
N GLY A 84 -5.59 -1.56 -13.16
CA GLY A 84 -4.95 -0.65 -12.21
C GLY A 84 -3.58 -1.10 -11.74
N ARG A 85 -3.09 -0.34 -10.76
CA ARG A 85 -1.80 -0.51 -10.10
C ARG A 85 -1.97 -0.35 -8.59
N GLN A 86 -1.27 -1.18 -7.84
CA GLN A 86 -1.03 -1.02 -6.41
C GLN A 86 0.48 -0.91 -6.17
N GLU A 87 0.88 -0.04 -5.25
CA GLU A 87 2.25 0.09 -4.78
C GLU A 87 2.24 0.12 -3.25
N LEU A 88 3.17 -0.60 -2.63
CA LEU A 88 3.40 -0.60 -1.19
C LEU A 88 4.90 -0.42 -0.96
N GLU A 89 5.27 0.58 -0.17
CA GLU A 89 6.67 0.86 0.16
C GLU A 89 6.80 1.02 1.66
N ILE A 90 7.72 0.27 2.27
CA ILE A 90 7.90 0.25 3.72
C ILE A 90 9.39 0.28 4.04
N VAL A 91 9.79 1.19 4.92
CA VAL A 91 11.10 1.16 5.60
C VAL A 91 10.83 0.84 7.07
N CYS A 92 11.47 -0.19 7.60
CA CYS A 92 11.34 -0.59 9.00
C CYS A 92 12.71 -0.93 9.57
N GLY A 93 13.30 0.01 10.31
CA GLY A 93 14.69 -0.13 10.76
C GLY A 93 15.66 -0.07 9.59
N ASP A 94 16.42 -1.13 9.37
CA ASP A 94 17.42 -1.24 8.29
C ASP A 94 16.87 -1.97 7.05
N GLU A 95 15.62 -2.44 7.10
CA GLU A 95 14.95 -3.14 6.00
C GLU A 95 14.10 -2.17 5.16
N HIS A 96 14.08 -2.40 3.85
CA HIS A 96 13.29 -1.63 2.89
C HIS A 96 12.69 -2.58 1.85
N ILE A 97 11.36 -2.52 1.71
CA ILE A 97 10.63 -3.19 0.63
C ILE A 97 9.90 -2.18 -0.24
N SER A 98 9.74 -2.51 -1.52
CA SER A 98 8.94 -1.75 -2.46
C SER A 98 8.29 -2.69 -3.45
N PHE A 99 6.98 -2.88 -3.29
CA PHE A 99 6.19 -3.76 -4.14
C PHE A 99 5.37 -2.98 -5.15
N THR A 100 5.17 -3.57 -6.32
CA THR A 100 4.29 -3.09 -7.37
C THR A 100 3.51 -4.25 -7.98
N THR A 101 2.19 -4.17 -7.96
CA THR A 101 1.30 -5.20 -8.53
C THR A 101 0.10 -4.60 -9.25
N SER A 102 -0.63 -5.43 -10.00
CA SER A 102 -1.93 -5.07 -10.54
C SER A 102 -2.96 -4.85 -9.45
N LYS A 103 -4.08 -4.22 -9.78
CA LYS A 103 -5.20 -4.05 -8.84
C LYS A 103 -5.82 -5.39 -8.51
N ILE A 104 -5.73 -5.81 -7.25
CA ILE A 104 -6.39 -7.01 -6.72
C ILE A 104 -7.84 -6.65 -6.37
N GLY A 105 -8.81 -7.32 -6.98
CA GLY A 105 -10.24 -7.07 -6.76
C GLY A 105 -10.87 -8.01 -5.74
N SER A 106 -10.42 -9.27 -5.71
CA SER A 106 -10.95 -10.30 -4.82
C SER A 106 -9.93 -11.40 -4.52
N LEU A 107 -10.26 -12.27 -3.57
CA LEU A 107 -9.46 -13.47 -3.28
C LEU A 107 -9.32 -14.40 -4.50
N ILE A 108 -10.28 -14.38 -5.43
CA ILE A 108 -10.22 -15.20 -6.65
C ILE A 108 -9.00 -14.81 -7.51
N ASP A 109 -8.67 -13.51 -7.55
CA ASP A 109 -7.52 -13.01 -8.31
C ASP A 109 -6.20 -13.53 -7.72
N ILE A 110 -6.17 -13.73 -6.39
CA ILE A 110 -5.01 -14.28 -5.66
C ILE A 110 -4.90 -15.79 -5.90
N THR A 111 -6.01 -16.53 -5.76
CA THR A 111 -6.04 -17.98 -5.96
C THR A 111 -5.61 -18.37 -7.38
N ASN A 112 -5.95 -17.55 -8.38
CA ASN A 112 -5.55 -17.77 -9.77
C ASN A 112 -4.15 -17.21 -10.11
N SER A 113 -3.48 -16.55 -9.16
CA SER A 113 -2.13 -16.02 -9.35
C SER A 113 -1.09 -17.14 -9.21
N LYS A 114 0.15 -16.86 -9.65
CA LYS A 114 1.27 -17.80 -9.49
C LYS A 114 1.70 -18.00 -8.03
N VAL A 115 1.26 -17.12 -7.13
CA VAL A 115 1.51 -17.19 -5.69
C VAL A 115 0.21 -17.67 -5.03
N SER A 116 -0.15 -18.93 -5.27
CA SER A 116 -1.30 -19.55 -4.64
C SER A 116 -1.01 -19.86 -3.16
N ILE A 117 -2.03 -19.71 -2.31
CA ILE A 117 -2.00 -19.81 -0.84
C ILE A 117 -1.64 -21.23 -0.33
N GLU A 118 -1.32 -22.16 -1.21
CA GLU A 118 -0.97 -23.55 -0.84
C GLU A 118 0.32 -23.65 0.01
N ASN A 119 1.10 -22.56 0.11
CA ASN A 119 2.32 -22.52 0.91
C ASN A 119 2.15 -22.02 2.35
N TYR A 120 0.97 -21.53 2.77
CA TYR A 120 0.70 -21.17 4.16
C TYR A 120 -0.23 -22.21 4.78
N SER A 121 0.35 -23.35 5.17
CA SER A 121 -0.34 -24.28 6.07
C SER A 121 -0.42 -23.64 7.46
N ILE A 122 -1.63 -23.46 7.97
CA ILE A 122 -1.91 -23.09 9.37
C ILE A 122 -1.59 -24.28 10.27
#